data_AF-A0A7Y2DYA8-F1
#
_entry.id   AF-A0A7Y2DYA8-F1
#
_cell.length_a   1.000
_cell.length_b   1.000
_cell.length_c   1.000
_cell.angle_alpha   90.00
_cell.angle_beta   90.00
_cell.angle_gamma   90.00
#
_symmetry.space_group_name_H-M   'P 1'
#
loop_
_entity.id
_entity.type
_entity.pdbx_description
1 polymer ?
#
loop_
_entity_poly.entity_id
_entity_poly.type
_entity_poly.pdbx_seq_one_letter_code
_entity_poly.pdbx_strand_id
1 'polypeptide(L)'
;MTANDISDVAFNLFNLQNPVTGGFVIQTPTNFTPLGIVDEAGTETFTYGFFPTSTTRTLQRNNPLIEVLNVQPSSFEQHQFSTRLDGQLTPNNNLTGTFFFSNFPGLDSFPDPSSLVSPFTLRRADQNRTLSIADTHVFSNNLINELRFGYFSLNNTRRLDDPFITDAFTNDAVGIINPASLFDSSIATRRLGHFVGRRSISNFSLGGPNDSFNQRKQVTFSIANNLSYSTGNHNFKFGGEFKRHQFDTDLPEEQATEFEKFDNFTQLLSGNATEADTQYGITFKEFRFKDLGFYFTDDWKVNDRLTLNLGVRYEVFMWPTEKNGRIGNFDLAPFQSCFTGGGNLALCDNPISGFIVPNNVQNTGLAVVDGAIGVTQTVNNEHTLNGQDLNNFAPRFGMALKVTDKMVIRGGYGLFYDRPSAAFINTI
;
A
#
# COMPACT_ATOMS: atom_id res chain seq x y z
N MET A 1 -24.74 -28.06 -20.24
CA MET A 1 -24.96 -26.65 -20.60
C MET A 1 -25.34 -26.57 -22.06
N THR A 2 -26.43 -25.89 -22.36
CA THR A 2 -26.89 -25.48 -23.69
C THR A 2 -26.64 -23.97 -23.86
N ALA A 3 -26.86 -23.43 -25.06
CA ALA A 3 -26.73 -21.98 -25.29
C ALA A 3 -27.66 -21.15 -24.38
N ASN A 4 -28.83 -21.69 -24.03
CA ASN A 4 -29.80 -21.04 -23.15
C ASN A 4 -29.35 -20.99 -21.68
N ASP A 5 -28.31 -21.76 -21.30
CA ASP A 5 -27.76 -21.78 -19.95
C ASP A 5 -26.62 -20.76 -19.76
N ILE A 6 -26.21 -20.06 -20.83
CA ILE A 6 -25.20 -19.01 -20.78
C ILE A 6 -25.88 -17.73 -20.29
N SER A 7 -25.37 -17.14 -19.21
CA SER A 7 -25.87 -15.87 -18.69
C SER A 7 -25.55 -14.71 -19.64
N ASP A 8 -26.40 -13.69 -19.65
CA ASP A 8 -26.17 -12.48 -20.45
C ASP A 8 -24.82 -11.82 -20.10
N VAL A 9 -24.43 -11.82 -18.83
CA VAL A 9 -23.14 -11.30 -18.38
C VAL A 9 -21.98 -12.06 -19.01
N ALA A 10 -22.00 -13.40 -18.95
CA ALA A 10 -20.97 -14.19 -19.58
C ALA A 10 -20.96 -14.01 -21.10
N PHE A 11 -22.13 -13.99 -21.74
CA PHE A 11 -22.26 -13.74 -23.17
C PHE A 11 -21.62 -12.40 -23.55
N ASN A 12 -21.94 -11.32 -22.85
CA ASN A 12 -21.37 -9.99 -23.11
C ASN A 12 -19.86 -9.97 -22.81
N LEU A 13 -19.42 -10.58 -21.71
CA LEU A 13 -18.02 -10.65 -21.30
C LEU A 13 -17.13 -11.31 -22.36
N PHE A 14 -17.54 -12.47 -22.87
CA PHE A 14 -16.80 -13.18 -23.93
C PHE A 14 -16.93 -12.51 -25.30
N ASN A 15 -17.90 -11.62 -25.49
CA ASN A 15 -18.05 -10.82 -26.72
C ASN A 15 -17.51 -9.39 -26.57
N LEU A 16 -16.87 -9.02 -25.46
CA LEU A 16 -16.22 -7.72 -25.31
C LEU A 16 -15.16 -7.56 -26.40
N GLN A 17 -15.25 -6.46 -27.14
CA GLN A 17 -14.31 -6.13 -28.22
C GLN A 17 -13.51 -4.89 -27.85
N ASN A 18 -12.22 -4.92 -28.20
CA ASN A 18 -11.38 -3.74 -28.17
C ASN A 18 -11.90 -2.75 -29.22
N PRO A 19 -12.28 -1.52 -28.84
CA PRO A 19 -12.89 -0.55 -29.76
C PRO A 19 -11.91 -0.01 -30.82
N VAL A 20 -10.59 -0.18 -30.61
CA VAL A 20 -9.55 0.25 -31.55
C VAL A 20 -9.21 -0.85 -32.55
N THR A 21 -9.04 -2.09 -32.08
CA THR A 21 -8.60 -3.21 -32.94
C THR A 21 -9.75 -4.03 -33.48
N GLY A 22 -10.94 -3.95 -32.89
CA GLY A 22 -12.11 -4.79 -33.19
C GLY A 22 -11.98 -6.25 -32.72
N GLY A 23 -10.82 -6.64 -32.17
CA GLY A 23 -10.59 -7.99 -31.66
C GLY A 23 -11.25 -8.22 -30.30
N PHE A 24 -11.57 -9.48 -29.98
CA PHE A 24 -12.08 -9.84 -28.66
C PHE A 24 -11.05 -9.64 -27.56
N VAL A 25 -11.49 -9.13 -26.41
CA VAL A 25 -10.67 -8.91 -25.21
C VAL A 25 -10.23 -10.25 -24.62
N ILE A 26 -11.15 -11.21 -24.53
CA ILE A 26 -10.83 -12.61 -24.27
C ILE A 26 -10.71 -13.28 -25.64
N GLN A 27 -9.49 -13.51 -26.08
CA GLN A 27 -9.27 -14.21 -27.34
C GLN A 27 -9.80 -15.65 -27.23
N THR A 28 -10.64 -16.05 -28.18
CA THR A 28 -10.98 -17.46 -28.35
C THR A 28 -9.86 -18.14 -29.13
N PRO A 29 -9.59 -19.44 -28.91
CA PRO A 29 -8.87 -20.23 -29.89
C PRO A 29 -9.65 -20.12 -31.22
N THR A 30 -9.08 -19.42 -32.20
CA THR A 30 -9.54 -19.14 -33.57
C THR A 30 -9.86 -20.36 -34.46
N ASN A 31 -10.46 -21.41 -33.88
CA ASN A 31 -11.45 -22.22 -34.59
C ASN A 31 -12.88 -21.76 -34.28
N PHE A 32 -13.05 -20.62 -33.59
CA PHE A 32 -14.36 -19.98 -33.44
C PHE A 32 -14.65 -19.11 -34.67
N THR A 33 -15.26 -19.71 -35.69
CA THR A 33 -16.04 -18.94 -36.66
C THR A 33 -17.09 -18.15 -35.88
N PRO A 34 -17.14 -16.81 -35.95
CA PRO A 34 -18.32 -16.08 -35.53
C PRO A 34 -19.53 -16.72 -36.19
N LEU A 35 -20.69 -16.73 -35.54
CA LEU A 35 -21.94 -17.05 -36.21
C LEU A 35 -22.19 -15.98 -37.31
N GLY A 36 -21.55 -16.11 -38.48
CA GLY A 36 -21.90 -15.33 -39.68
C GLY A 36 -20.84 -14.85 -40.69
N ILE A 37 -19.51 -14.96 -40.55
CA ILE A 37 -18.58 -14.36 -41.56
C ILE A 37 -17.33 -15.24 -41.87
N VAL A 38 -16.96 -15.26 -43.15
CA VAL A 38 -16.10 -16.22 -43.90
C VAL A 38 -14.59 -15.96 -43.74
N ASP A 39 -13.83 -17.06 -43.79
CA ASP A 39 -12.36 -17.25 -43.70
C ASP A 39 -11.59 -16.79 -44.97
N GLU A 40 -10.38 -16.21 -44.81
CA GLU A 40 -9.46 -15.85 -45.90
C GLU A 40 -8.11 -16.58 -45.76
N ALA A 41 -7.67 -17.27 -46.82
CA ALA A 41 -6.40 -18.02 -46.84
C ALA A 41 -5.15 -17.11 -46.92
N GLY A 42 -4.20 -17.27 -45.98
CA GLY A 42 -2.88 -16.61 -45.99
C GLY A 42 -1.75 -17.44 -46.63
N THR A 43 -0.70 -16.77 -47.15
CA THR A 43 0.32 -17.34 -48.07
C THR A 43 1.77 -17.40 -47.53
N GLU A 44 2.04 -17.15 -46.25
CA GLU A 44 3.44 -17.05 -45.75
C GLU A 44 3.99 -18.39 -45.23
N THR A 45 5.21 -18.72 -45.65
CA THR A 45 5.85 -20.01 -45.41
C THR A 45 7.16 -19.81 -44.63
N PHE A 46 7.34 -20.54 -43.52
CA PHE A 46 8.55 -20.46 -42.71
C PHE A 46 9.19 -21.84 -42.52
N THR A 47 10.51 -21.85 -42.33
CA THR A 47 11.33 -23.08 -42.26
C THR A 47 11.93 -23.23 -40.86
N TYR A 48 11.79 -24.41 -40.26
CA TYR A 48 12.26 -24.71 -38.90
C TYR A 48 12.84 -26.13 -38.81
N GLY A 49 13.74 -26.37 -37.84
CA GLY A 49 14.45 -27.63 -37.64
C GLY A 49 15.94 -27.43 -37.37
N PHE A 50 16.64 -28.50 -36.97
CA PHE A 50 18.08 -28.47 -36.72
C PHE A 50 18.84 -29.02 -37.93
N PHE A 51 19.96 -28.37 -38.27
CA PHE A 51 20.80 -28.79 -39.40
C PHE A 51 21.28 -30.24 -39.21
N PRO A 52 21.25 -31.09 -40.26
CA PRO A 52 20.95 -30.77 -41.66
C PRO A 52 19.46 -30.89 -42.06
N THR A 53 18.57 -31.23 -41.12
CA THR A 53 17.14 -31.44 -41.40
C THR A 53 16.31 -30.20 -41.05
N SER A 54 16.06 -29.36 -42.04
CA SER A 54 15.07 -28.29 -41.96
C SER A 54 13.75 -28.71 -42.64
N THR A 55 12.62 -28.43 -42.00
CA THR A 55 11.27 -28.67 -42.52
C THR A 55 10.56 -27.34 -42.74
N THR A 56 9.80 -27.24 -43.82
CA THR A 56 9.08 -26.02 -44.18
C THR A 56 7.58 -26.20 -43.95
N ARG A 57 6.91 -25.21 -43.34
CA ARG A 57 5.45 -25.18 -43.20
C ARG A 57 4.88 -23.83 -43.65
N THR A 58 3.75 -23.89 -44.35
CA THR A 58 2.94 -22.73 -44.69
C THR A 58 1.97 -22.47 -43.55
N LEU A 59 1.97 -21.24 -43.03
CA LEU A 59 1.01 -20.82 -42.01
C LEU A 59 -0.19 -20.15 -42.66
N GLN A 60 -1.38 -20.57 -42.25
CA GLN A 60 -2.57 -19.77 -42.46
C GLN A 60 -2.52 -18.58 -41.50
N ARG A 61 -2.90 -17.39 -41.99
CA ARG A 61 -3.16 -16.24 -41.11
C ARG A 61 -4.25 -16.66 -40.10
N ASN A 62 -4.12 -16.23 -38.84
CA ASN A 62 -5.05 -16.53 -37.73
C ASN A 62 -5.00 -17.98 -37.19
N ASN A 63 -3.86 -18.66 -37.23
CA ASN A 63 -3.71 -19.99 -36.58
C ASN A 63 -3.74 -19.88 -35.04
N PRO A 64 -4.76 -20.45 -34.35
CA PRO A 64 -4.94 -20.30 -32.90
C PRO A 64 -3.89 -20.94 -32.03
N LEU A 65 -3.16 -21.90 -32.59
CA LEU A 65 -2.15 -22.65 -31.86
C LEU A 65 -0.80 -21.91 -31.84
N ILE A 66 -0.70 -20.76 -32.52
CA ILE A 66 0.54 -19.99 -32.71
C ILE A 66 0.35 -18.49 -32.47
N GLU A 67 -0.88 -18.00 -32.30
CA GLU A 67 -1.11 -16.61 -31.86
C GLU A 67 -0.78 -16.49 -30.37
N VAL A 68 0.51 -16.31 -30.11
CA VAL A 68 1.03 -15.95 -28.79
C VAL A 68 0.43 -14.60 -28.45
N LEU A 69 -0.38 -14.55 -27.38
CA LEU A 69 -0.65 -13.32 -26.65
C LEU A 69 0.71 -12.65 -26.44
N ASN A 70 0.95 -11.55 -27.14
CA ASN A 70 2.13 -10.73 -26.90
C ASN A 70 1.97 -10.19 -25.49
N VAL A 71 2.58 -10.91 -24.54
CA VAL A 71 2.83 -10.42 -23.22
C VAL A 71 3.65 -9.16 -23.42
N GLN A 72 3.05 -8.00 -23.13
CA GLN A 72 3.85 -6.80 -23.03
C GLN A 72 4.82 -7.06 -21.88
N PRO A 73 6.13 -7.17 -22.12
CA PRO A 73 7.06 -7.43 -21.03
C PRO A 73 6.91 -6.29 -20.02
N SER A 74 6.85 -6.65 -18.73
CA SER A 74 6.90 -5.63 -17.68
C SER A 74 8.13 -4.77 -17.93
N SER A 75 7.90 -3.48 -18.12
CA SER A 75 8.94 -2.50 -18.31
C SER A 75 8.95 -1.58 -17.11
N PHE A 76 10.16 -1.23 -16.68
CA PHE A 76 10.34 -0.21 -15.67
C PHE A 76 11.48 0.69 -16.08
N GLU A 77 11.35 1.97 -15.75
CA GLU A 77 12.43 2.94 -15.87
C GLU A 77 12.66 3.53 -14.50
N GLN A 78 13.93 3.76 -14.16
CA GLN A 78 14.27 4.40 -12.90
C GLN A 78 15.17 5.59 -13.13
N HIS A 79 14.68 6.77 -12.77
CA HIS A 79 15.45 8.01 -12.78
C HIS A 79 15.82 8.38 -11.36
N GLN A 80 17.10 8.33 -11.03
CA GLN A 80 17.62 8.70 -9.72
C GLN A 80 18.64 9.81 -9.83
N PHE A 81 18.71 10.63 -8.79
CA PHE A 81 19.77 11.59 -8.59
C PHE A 81 20.03 11.75 -7.11
N SER A 82 21.30 11.79 -6.76
CA SER A 82 21.77 12.09 -5.41
C SER A 82 22.82 13.18 -5.49
N THR A 83 22.73 14.15 -4.58
CA THR A 83 23.78 15.15 -4.39
C THR A 83 24.04 15.35 -2.90
N ARG A 84 25.29 15.70 -2.60
CA ARG A 84 25.74 16.06 -1.27
C ARG A 84 26.60 17.32 -1.37
N LEU A 85 26.36 18.26 -0.49
CA LEU A 85 27.13 19.48 -0.32
C LEU A 85 27.62 19.54 1.12
N ASP A 86 28.93 19.73 1.29
CA ASP A 86 29.57 19.92 2.59
C ASP A 86 30.31 21.26 2.58
N GLY A 87 30.16 22.05 3.63
CA GLY A 87 30.77 23.37 3.71
C GLY A 87 31.03 23.82 5.14
N GLN A 88 32.23 24.33 5.38
CA GLN A 88 32.56 25.00 6.63
C GLN A 88 32.04 26.45 6.56
N LEU A 89 30.97 26.76 7.30
CA LEU A 89 30.38 28.12 7.32
C LEU A 89 31.21 29.07 8.20
N THR A 90 31.76 28.53 9.29
CA THR A 90 32.68 29.22 10.20
C THR A 90 33.68 28.19 10.74
N PRO A 91 34.78 28.58 11.41
CA PRO A 91 35.70 27.62 12.03
C PRO A 91 35.02 26.58 12.93
N ASN A 92 33.88 26.93 13.54
CA ASN A 92 33.13 26.07 14.47
C ASN A 92 31.84 25.49 13.88
N ASN A 93 31.47 25.79 12.64
CA ASN A 93 30.21 25.32 12.03
C ASN A 93 30.48 24.63 10.70
N ASN A 94 30.08 23.37 10.59
CA ASN A 94 30.10 22.61 9.35
C ASN A 94 28.67 22.24 8.96
N LEU A 95 28.25 22.70 7.78
CA LEU A 95 26.96 22.39 7.19
C LEU A 95 27.10 21.25 6.18
N THR A 96 26.19 20.30 6.27
CA THR A 96 26.01 19.21 5.30
C THR A 96 24.58 19.25 4.78
N GLY A 97 24.42 19.22 3.45
CA GLY A 97 23.15 19.00 2.78
C GLY A 97 23.21 17.75 1.92
N THR A 98 22.19 16.90 1.96
CA THR A 98 22.03 15.75 1.06
C THR A 98 20.63 15.78 0.48
N PHE A 99 20.53 15.65 -0.85
CA PHE A 99 19.26 15.54 -1.56
C PHE A 99 19.28 14.30 -2.44
N PHE A 100 18.17 13.56 -2.41
CA PHE A 100 17.93 12.39 -3.25
C PHE A 100 16.55 12.50 -3.88
N PHE A 101 16.45 12.21 -5.17
CA PHE A 101 15.18 11.90 -5.81
C PHE A 101 15.25 10.58 -6.56
N SER A 102 14.11 9.88 -6.58
CA SER A 102 13.86 8.75 -7.48
C SER A 102 12.47 8.89 -8.09
N ASN A 103 12.35 8.64 -9.39
CA ASN A 103 11.10 8.36 -10.08
C ASN A 103 11.20 6.97 -10.68
N PHE A 104 10.24 6.10 -10.36
CA PHE A 104 10.22 4.72 -10.79
C PHE A 104 8.85 4.38 -11.41
N PRO A 105 8.56 4.89 -12.62
CA PRO A 105 7.41 4.41 -13.38
C PRO A 105 7.64 2.97 -13.85
N GLY A 106 6.57 2.19 -13.90
CA GLY A 106 6.61 0.87 -14.52
C GLY A 106 5.23 0.34 -14.87
N LEU A 107 5.24 -0.74 -15.65
CA LEU A 107 4.06 -1.51 -16.02
C LEU A 107 4.07 -2.84 -15.28
N ASP A 108 2.94 -3.16 -14.67
CA ASP A 108 2.65 -4.45 -14.07
C ASP A 108 1.69 -5.19 -15.01
N SER A 109 2.27 -5.98 -15.91
CA SER A 109 1.55 -6.66 -16.98
C SER A 109 0.75 -7.88 -16.52
N PHE A 110 1.03 -8.37 -15.31
CA PHE A 110 0.30 -9.44 -14.64
C PHE A 110 0.07 -9.06 -13.18
N PRO A 111 -0.83 -8.08 -12.93
CA PRO A 111 -1.03 -7.59 -11.58
C PRO A 111 -1.72 -8.63 -10.68
N ASP A 112 -2.29 -9.69 -11.27
CA ASP A 112 -2.79 -10.87 -10.56
C ASP A 112 -1.71 -11.98 -10.45
N PRO A 113 -1.35 -12.41 -9.24
CA PRO A 113 -0.24 -13.35 -9.02
C PRO A 113 -0.47 -14.77 -9.55
N SER A 114 -1.69 -15.14 -9.93
CA SER A 114 -2.04 -16.48 -10.41
C SER A 114 -2.55 -16.52 -11.86
N SER A 115 -2.65 -15.39 -12.56
CA SER A 115 -3.26 -15.35 -13.89
C SER A 115 -2.27 -15.63 -15.01
N LEU A 116 -2.62 -16.55 -15.91
CA LEU A 116 -1.87 -16.77 -17.15
C LEU A 116 -2.33 -15.86 -18.29
N VAL A 117 -3.46 -15.15 -18.11
CA VAL A 117 -4.10 -14.31 -19.14
C VAL A 117 -4.82 -13.15 -18.44
N SER A 118 -4.17 -12.01 -18.25
CA SER A 118 -4.86 -10.76 -17.88
C SER A 118 -4.52 -9.67 -18.89
N PRO A 119 -5.48 -9.16 -19.69
CA PRO A 119 -5.24 -8.02 -20.57
C PRO A 119 -5.18 -6.68 -19.81
N PHE A 120 -5.30 -6.69 -18.48
CA PHE A 120 -5.38 -5.49 -17.64
C PHE A 120 -4.01 -5.17 -17.04
N THR A 121 -3.18 -4.47 -17.81
CA THR A 121 -1.90 -3.96 -17.30
C THR A 121 -2.13 -2.77 -16.37
N LEU A 122 -1.44 -2.76 -15.22
CA LEU A 122 -1.41 -1.60 -14.33
C LEU A 122 -0.18 -0.75 -14.59
N ARG A 123 -0.38 0.56 -14.58
CA ARG A 123 0.71 1.51 -14.47
C ARG A 123 0.95 1.84 -13.02
N ARG A 124 2.18 1.64 -12.58
CA ARG A 124 2.67 2.11 -11.28
C ARG A 124 3.62 3.28 -11.42
N ALA A 125 3.63 4.17 -10.44
CA ALA A 125 4.65 5.20 -10.34
C ALA A 125 5.01 5.47 -8.89
N ASP A 126 6.29 5.28 -8.57
CA ASP A 126 6.85 5.58 -7.25
C ASP A 126 7.78 6.78 -7.33
N GLN A 127 7.50 7.81 -6.54
CA GLN A 127 8.26 9.06 -6.50
C GLN A 127 8.78 9.30 -5.09
N ASN A 128 10.09 9.15 -4.88
CA ASN A 128 10.74 9.42 -3.60
C ASN A 128 11.50 10.75 -3.68
N ARG A 129 11.37 11.59 -2.65
CA ARG A 129 12.16 12.79 -2.40
C ARG A 129 12.68 12.73 -0.98
N THR A 130 13.99 12.85 -0.80
CA THR A 130 14.61 12.93 0.52
C THR A 130 15.57 14.11 0.55
N LEU A 131 15.44 14.97 1.56
CA LEU A 131 16.35 16.05 1.86
C LEU A 131 16.79 15.92 3.31
N SER A 132 18.09 16.05 3.57
CA SER A 132 18.63 16.18 4.92
C SER A 132 19.61 17.33 4.95
N ILE A 133 19.46 18.21 5.93
CA ILE A 133 20.37 19.32 6.21
C ILE A 133 20.83 19.17 7.65
N ALA A 134 22.13 19.15 7.89
CA ALA A 134 22.71 19.06 9.22
C ALA A 134 23.75 20.15 9.42
N ASP A 135 23.70 20.84 10.56
CA ASP A 135 24.74 21.75 11.02
C ASP A 135 25.43 21.15 12.24
N THR A 136 26.74 21.04 12.19
CA THR A 136 27.59 20.61 13.30
C THR A 136 28.30 21.81 13.89
N HIS A 137 27.96 22.14 15.14
CA HIS A 137 28.59 23.22 15.89
C HIS A 137 29.55 22.67 16.95
N VAL A 138 30.80 23.13 16.91
CA VAL A 138 31.82 22.83 17.93
C VAL A 138 31.87 23.99 18.93
N PHE A 139 31.25 23.82 20.10
CA PHE A 139 31.29 24.82 21.17
C PHE A 139 32.66 24.87 21.87
N SER A 140 33.29 23.70 22.01
CA SER A 140 34.62 23.52 22.58
C SER A 140 35.22 22.20 22.07
N ASN A 141 36.48 21.93 22.42
CA ASN A 141 37.15 20.65 22.08
C ASN A 141 36.45 19.41 22.64
N ASN A 142 35.47 19.59 23.52
CA ASN A 142 34.78 18.50 24.19
C ASN A 142 33.26 18.62 24.20
N LEU A 143 32.67 19.62 23.52
CA LEU A 143 31.23 19.84 23.42
C LEU A 143 30.85 20.13 21.96
N ILE A 144 30.15 19.18 21.34
CA ILE A 144 29.79 19.22 19.92
C ILE A 144 28.30 18.98 19.77
N ASN A 145 27.60 19.84 19.05
CA ASN A 145 26.19 19.66 18.70
C ASN A 145 26.01 19.40 17.22
N GLU A 146 25.09 18.51 16.87
CA GLU A 146 24.57 18.33 15.51
C GLU A 146 23.07 18.59 15.53
N LEU A 147 22.62 19.60 14.79
CA LEU A 147 21.20 19.84 14.51
C LEU A 147 20.90 19.39 13.09
N ARG A 148 19.90 18.54 12.92
CA ARG A 148 19.49 18.00 11.62
C ARG A 148 18.03 18.25 11.34
N PHE A 149 17.75 18.77 10.16
CA PHE A 149 16.43 18.79 9.53
C PHE A 149 16.35 17.70 8.47
N GLY A 150 15.19 17.07 8.37
CA GLY A 150 14.87 16.06 7.36
C GLY A 150 13.51 16.32 6.72
N TYR A 151 13.43 16.08 5.43
CA TYR A 151 12.19 15.98 4.67
C TYR A 151 12.22 14.70 3.86
N PHE A 152 11.18 13.89 4.00
CA PHE A 152 10.95 12.69 3.22
C PHE A 152 9.58 12.77 2.57
N SER A 153 9.48 12.42 1.30
CA SER A 153 8.21 12.21 0.64
C SER A 153 8.28 10.98 -0.26
N LEU A 154 7.25 10.15 -0.17
CA LEU A 154 7.02 9.03 -1.06
C LEU A 154 5.61 9.13 -1.61
N ASN A 155 5.47 9.16 -2.93
CA ASN A 155 4.19 9.15 -3.62
C ASN A 155 4.13 7.92 -4.52
N ASN A 156 3.22 6.99 -4.21
CA ASN A 156 2.98 5.76 -4.94
C ASN A 156 1.60 5.82 -5.55
N THR A 157 1.49 5.44 -6.82
CA THR A 157 0.20 5.35 -7.53
C THR A 157 0.13 4.06 -8.32
N ARG A 158 -1.06 3.46 -8.38
CA ARG A 158 -1.47 2.39 -9.28
C ARG A 158 -2.73 2.86 -10.01
N ARG A 159 -2.80 2.58 -11.31
CA ARG A 159 -4.00 2.80 -12.15
C ARG A 159 -3.96 1.83 -13.33
N LEU A 160 -5.11 1.57 -13.93
CA LEU A 160 -5.16 0.89 -15.24
C LEU A 160 -4.41 1.73 -16.28
N ASP A 161 -3.61 1.07 -17.12
CA ASP A 161 -2.68 1.74 -18.04
C ASP A 161 -3.38 2.43 -19.23
N ASP A 162 -4.53 1.91 -19.66
CA ASP A 162 -5.22 2.36 -20.87
C ASP A 162 -6.63 2.95 -20.58
N PRO A 163 -6.96 4.14 -21.12
CA PRO A 163 -8.29 4.75 -21.02
C PRO A 163 -9.47 3.87 -21.46
N PHE A 164 -9.31 2.97 -22.44
CA PHE A 164 -10.39 2.08 -22.87
C PHE A 164 -10.76 1.07 -21.79
N ILE A 165 -9.76 0.61 -21.03
CA ILE A 165 -9.94 -0.31 -19.92
C ILE A 165 -10.74 0.37 -18.79
N THR A 166 -10.67 1.71 -18.72
CA THR A 166 -11.41 2.49 -17.72
C THR A 166 -12.79 2.96 -18.18
N ASP A 167 -12.96 3.25 -19.48
CA ASP A 167 -14.18 3.89 -20.00
C ASP A 167 -15.08 2.96 -20.82
N ALA A 168 -14.50 1.98 -21.53
CA ALA A 168 -15.23 1.06 -22.40
C ALA A 168 -15.44 -0.32 -21.75
N PHE A 169 -14.49 -0.78 -20.93
CA PHE A 169 -14.63 -2.03 -20.17
C PHE A 169 -15.17 -1.71 -18.77
N THR A 170 -16.48 -1.66 -18.67
CA THR A 170 -17.22 -1.32 -17.45
C THR A 170 -18.15 -2.45 -17.03
N ASN A 171 -18.62 -2.42 -15.77
CA ASN A 171 -19.66 -3.34 -15.31
C ASN A 171 -20.93 -3.24 -16.17
N ASP A 172 -21.36 -2.01 -16.48
CA ASP A 172 -22.53 -1.76 -17.32
C ASP A 172 -22.38 -2.34 -18.74
N ALA A 173 -21.16 -2.32 -19.31
CA ALA A 173 -20.88 -2.85 -20.65
C ALA A 173 -21.14 -4.35 -20.77
N VAL A 174 -21.10 -5.09 -19.65
CA VAL A 174 -21.41 -6.52 -19.60
C VAL A 174 -22.72 -6.82 -18.89
N GLY A 175 -23.46 -5.82 -18.43
CA GLY A 175 -24.74 -5.99 -17.73
C GLY A 175 -24.59 -6.35 -16.24
N ILE A 176 -23.44 -6.08 -15.62
CA ILE A 176 -23.27 -6.17 -14.17
C ILE A 176 -23.85 -4.91 -13.53
N ILE A 177 -24.79 -5.10 -12.61
CA ILE A 177 -25.29 -4.02 -11.76
C ILE A 177 -24.37 -3.94 -10.54
N ASN A 178 -23.60 -2.86 -10.43
CA ASN A 178 -22.79 -2.58 -9.25
C ASN A 178 -23.54 -1.62 -8.29
N PRO A 179 -24.03 -2.09 -7.12
CA PRO A 179 -24.71 -1.24 -6.13
C PRO A 179 -23.86 -0.05 -5.64
N ALA A 180 -22.53 -0.17 -5.65
CA ALA A 180 -21.63 0.93 -5.26
C ALA A 180 -21.80 2.17 -6.16
N SER A 181 -22.29 1.98 -7.40
CA SER A 181 -22.58 3.06 -8.36
C SER A 181 -23.64 4.06 -7.88
N LEU A 182 -24.44 3.69 -6.87
CA LEU A 182 -25.40 4.59 -6.21
C LEU A 182 -24.71 5.64 -5.34
N PHE A 183 -23.48 5.37 -4.90
CA PHE A 183 -22.74 6.19 -3.93
C PHE A 183 -21.50 6.84 -4.55
N ASP A 184 -20.91 6.21 -5.56
CA ASP A 184 -19.74 6.70 -6.26
C ASP A 184 -19.82 6.41 -7.77
N SER A 185 -19.42 7.37 -8.60
CA SER A 185 -19.38 7.22 -10.06
C SER A 185 -17.96 7.31 -10.63
N SER A 186 -16.96 7.20 -9.76
CA SER A 186 -15.56 7.18 -10.15
C SER A 186 -15.26 6.04 -11.12
N ILE A 187 -14.12 6.17 -11.80
CA ILE A 187 -13.61 5.12 -12.68
C ILE A 187 -13.39 3.82 -11.90
N ALA A 188 -12.94 3.89 -10.64
CA ALA A 188 -12.69 2.71 -9.82
C ALA A 188 -13.98 1.91 -9.53
N THR A 189 -15.11 2.59 -9.38
CA THR A 189 -16.43 1.97 -9.18
C THR A 189 -17.08 1.46 -10.47
N ARG A 190 -16.86 2.16 -11.60
CA ARG A 190 -17.49 1.83 -12.89
C ARG A 190 -16.73 0.81 -13.74
N ARG A 191 -15.42 0.64 -13.53
CA ARG A 191 -14.58 -0.31 -14.29
C ARG A 191 -15.18 -1.71 -14.32
N LEU A 192 -14.73 -2.53 -15.27
CA LEU A 192 -15.07 -3.95 -15.31
C LEU A 192 -14.67 -4.61 -13.99
N GLY A 193 -15.62 -5.34 -13.43
CA GLY A 193 -15.42 -6.18 -12.26
C GLY A 193 -14.32 -7.20 -12.47
N HIS A 194 -13.80 -7.71 -11.37
CA HIS A 194 -12.72 -8.69 -11.37
C HIS A 194 -13.31 -10.10 -11.28
N PHE A 195 -13.00 -10.97 -12.23
CA PHE A 195 -13.47 -12.36 -12.27
C PHE A 195 -12.29 -13.27 -11.94
N VAL A 196 -12.38 -14.04 -10.85
CA VAL A 196 -11.29 -14.89 -10.38
C VAL A 196 -11.71 -16.36 -10.39
N GLY A 197 -10.94 -17.17 -11.10
CA GLY A 197 -11.07 -18.61 -11.11
C GLY A 197 -10.38 -19.27 -9.92
N ARG A 198 -10.94 -20.38 -9.44
CA ARG A 198 -10.35 -21.27 -8.43
C ARG A 198 -10.46 -22.71 -8.92
N ARG A 199 -9.78 -23.64 -8.22
CA ARG A 199 -9.79 -25.08 -8.52
C ARG A 199 -9.42 -25.37 -9.99
N SER A 200 -10.40 -25.76 -10.81
CA SER A 200 -10.16 -26.24 -12.18
C SER A 200 -9.74 -25.13 -13.13
N ILE A 201 -9.98 -23.87 -12.76
CA ILE A 201 -9.63 -22.67 -13.52
C ILE A 201 -8.83 -21.68 -12.67
N SER A 202 -8.02 -22.16 -11.73
CA SER A 202 -7.24 -21.32 -10.80
C SER A 202 -6.30 -20.30 -11.45
N ASN A 203 -6.00 -20.49 -12.74
CA ASN A 203 -5.09 -19.64 -13.49
C ASN A 203 -5.82 -18.66 -14.44
N PHE A 204 -7.12 -18.53 -14.27
CA PHE A 204 -7.97 -17.59 -15.00
C PHE A 204 -8.28 -16.40 -14.07
N SER A 205 -7.92 -15.19 -14.50
CA SER A 205 -8.51 -13.96 -13.99
C SER A 205 -8.85 -13.02 -15.14
N LEU A 206 -9.79 -12.12 -14.93
CA LEU A 206 -10.14 -11.09 -15.91
C LEU A 206 -10.66 -9.85 -15.21
N GLY A 207 -10.24 -8.67 -15.66
CA GLY A 207 -10.53 -7.40 -15.00
C GLY A 207 -9.29 -6.86 -14.31
N GLY A 208 -9.36 -5.61 -13.85
CA GLY A 208 -8.32 -5.06 -12.98
C GLY A 208 -8.48 -5.61 -11.55
N PRO A 209 -7.38 -5.93 -10.84
CA PRO A 209 -7.46 -6.37 -9.44
C PRO A 209 -7.98 -5.27 -8.50
N ASN A 210 -8.33 -5.65 -7.26
CA ASN A 210 -8.86 -4.78 -6.21
C ASN A 210 -8.02 -3.49 -6.06
N ASP A 211 -6.68 -3.63 -6.09
CA ASP A 211 -5.73 -2.54 -5.84
C ASP A 211 -5.40 -1.66 -7.07
N SER A 212 -6.17 -1.81 -8.14
CA SER A 212 -5.91 -1.19 -9.45
C SER A 212 -5.76 0.33 -9.39
N PHE A 213 -6.40 1.01 -8.42
CA PHE A 213 -6.46 2.47 -8.35
C PHE A 213 -5.81 3.05 -7.08
N ASN A 214 -5.00 2.25 -6.38
CA ASN A 214 -4.41 2.65 -5.11
C ASN A 214 -3.44 3.83 -5.22
N GLN A 215 -3.59 4.82 -4.34
CA GLN A 215 -2.70 5.96 -4.22
C GLN A 215 -2.26 6.15 -2.76
N ARG A 216 -0.97 6.40 -2.55
CA ARG A 216 -0.41 6.65 -1.22
C ARG A 216 0.63 7.75 -1.31
N LYS A 217 0.46 8.80 -0.53
CA LYS A 217 1.41 9.89 -0.39
C LYS A 217 1.80 10.06 1.07
N GLN A 218 3.04 9.69 1.37
CA GLN A 218 3.67 9.93 2.66
C GLN A 218 4.56 11.17 2.56
N VAL A 219 4.46 12.04 3.56
CA VAL A 219 5.39 13.14 3.81
C VAL A 219 5.79 13.10 5.28
N THR A 220 7.08 13.18 5.57
CA THR A 220 7.61 13.25 6.93
C THR A 220 8.59 14.39 7.04
N PHE A 221 8.34 15.28 7.98
CA PHE A 221 9.30 16.29 8.42
C PHE A 221 9.94 15.79 9.71
N SER A 222 11.26 15.88 9.82
CA SER A 222 11.98 15.55 11.05
C SER A 222 12.94 16.66 11.46
N ILE A 223 13.05 16.87 12.76
CA ILE A 223 14.09 17.68 13.38
C ILE A 223 14.73 16.84 14.47
N ALA A 224 16.04 16.69 14.43
CA ALA A 224 16.81 15.96 15.42
C ALA A 224 17.96 16.81 15.93
N ASN A 225 18.24 16.74 17.23
CA ASN A 225 19.40 17.36 17.85
C ASN A 225 20.21 16.31 18.61
N ASN A 226 21.52 16.30 18.42
CA ASN A 226 22.44 15.41 19.08
C ASN A 226 23.56 16.24 19.72
N LEU A 227 23.71 16.18 21.03
CA LEU A 227 24.80 16.83 21.76
C LEU A 227 25.75 15.77 22.32
N SER A 228 27.04 15.90 22.01
CA SER A 228 28.11 15.06 22.51
C SER A 228 28.99 15.86 23.45
N TYR A 229 29.21 15.36 24.66
CA TYR A 229 30.03 15.99 25.69
C TYR A 229 31.01 14.98 26.28
N SER A 230 32.31 15.19 26.04
CA SER A 230 33.37 14.32 26.55
C SER A 230 34.05 14.96 27.76
N THR A 231 34.08 14.29 28.91
CA THR A 231 34.75 14.83 30.10
C THR A 231 35.31 13.71 30.97
N GLY A 232 36.59 13.84 31.35
CA GLY A 232 37.30 12.80 32.08
C GLY A 232 37.20 11.44 31.38
N ASN A 233 36.63 10.47 32.10
CA ASN A 233 36.42 9.10 31.62
C ASN A 233 35.05 8.86 30.97
N HIS A 234 34.23 9.90 30.81
CA HIS A 234 32.88 9.81 30.29
C HIS A 234 32.76 10.44 28.91
N ASN A 235 31.85 9.88 28.12
CA ASN A 235 31.44 10.44 26.84
C ASN A 235 29.92 10.40 26.77
N PHE A 236 29.32 11.51 27.17
CA PHE A 236 27.88 11.67 27.19
C PHE A 236 27.38 12.01 25.79
N LYS A 237 26.27 11.40 25.40
CA LYS A 237 25.47 11.84 24.27
C LYS A 237 24.02 11.94 24.71
N PHE A 238 23.39 13.03 24.36
CA PHE A 238 21.96 13.21 24.58
C PHE A 238 21.36 13.91 23.39
N GLY A 239 20.10 13.61 23.12
CA GLY A 239 19.45 14.15 21.95
C GLY A 239 17.96 13.92 21.96
N GLY A 240 17.32 14.62 21.03
CA GLY A 240 15.89 14.60 20.83
C GLY A 240 15.57 14.55 19.35
N GLU A 241 14.46 13.92 19.01
CA GLU A 241 13.92 13.88 17.66
C GLU A 241 12.42 14.17 17.71
N PHE A 242 11.96 15.04 16.82
CA PHE A 242 10.55 15.26 16.54
C PHE A 242 10.28 14.90 15.09
N LYS A 243 9.25 14.09 14.84
CA LYS A 243 8.73 13.82 13.50
C LYS A 243 7.29 14.27 13.39
N ARG A 244 6.93 14.83 12.23
CA ARG A 244 5.54 15.05 11.83
C ARG A 244 5.29 14.30 10.53
N HIS A 245 4.31 13.41 10.58
CA HIS A 245 3.90 12.58 9.46
C HIS A 245 2.59 13.10 8.87
N GLN A 246 2.53 13.08 7.54
CA GLN A 246 1.32 13.24 6.75
C GLN A 246 1.24 12.00 5.86
N PHE A 247 0.13 11.29 5.93
CA PHE A 247 -0.08 10.09 5.14
C PHE A 247 -1.46 10.19 4.50
N ASP A 248 -1.49 10.54 3.22
CA ASP A 248 -2.70 10.62 2.42
C ASP A 248 -2.81 9.32 1.62
N THR A 249 -3.95 8.64 1.71
CA THR A 249 -4.15 7.34 1.08
C THR A 249 -5.51 7.31 0.41
N ASP A 250 -5.58 6.77 -0.80
CA ASP A 250 -6.81 6.48 -1.53
C ASP A 250 -6.75 5.01 -1.93
N LEU A 251 -7.58 4.17 -1.31
CA LEU A 251 -7.60 2.74 -1.55
C LEU A 251 -9.01 2.31 -1.94
N PRO A 252 -9.45 2.59 -3.18
CA PRO A 252 -10.73 2.13 -3.70
C PRO A 252 -10.72 0.63 -4.04
N GLU A 253 -10.31 -0.18 -3.07
CA GLU A 253 -10.32 -1.64 -3.15
C GLU A 253 -11.78 -2.11 -3.24
N GLU A 254 -12.06 -3.10 -4.08
CA GLU A 254 -13.39 -3.71 -4.25
C GLU A 254 -14.52 -2.73 -4.64
N GLN A 255 -14.21 -1.51 -5.09
CA GLN A 255 -15.25 -0.55 -5.50
C GLN A 255 -16.00 -0.97 -6.76
N ALA A 256 -15.35 -1.72 -7.65
CA ALA A 256 -16.03 -2.50 -8.67
C ALA A 256 -16.38 -3.88 -8.11
N THR A 257 -17.45 -4.50 -8.62
CA THR A 257 -17.83 -5.85 -8.19
C THR A 257 -16.72 -6.87 -8.46
N GLU A 258 -16.33 -7.63 -7.46
CA GLU A 258 -15.39 -8.74 -7.62
C GLU A 258 -16.13 -10.06 -7.48
N PHE A 259 -15.83 -10.99 -8.37
CA PHE A 259 -16.42 -12.32 -8.45
C PHE A 259 -15.32 -13.32 -8.17
N GLU A 260 -15.01 -13.52 -6.88
CA GLU A 260 -13.76 -14.14 -6.49
C GLU A 260 -13.72 -15.67 -6.61
N LYS A 261 -14.85 -16.32 -6.87
CA LYS A 261 -15.00 -17.78 -6.74
C LYS A 261 -15.80 -18.43 -7.86
N PHE A 262 -15.14 -18.64 -8.99
CA PHE A 262 -15.57 -19.61 -10.01
C PHE A 262 -14.73 -20.90 -9.96
N ASP A 263 -15.33 -22.02 -9.60
CA ASP A 263 -14.63 -23.32 -9.51
C ASP A 263 -14.31 -23.96 -10.87
N ASN A 264 -15.07 -23.56 -11.90
CA ASN A 264 -14.98 -24.08 -13.26
C ASN A 264 -15.66 -23.13 -14.26
N PHE A 265 -15.39 -23.33 -15.55
CA PHE A 265 -15.97 -22.53 -16.63
C PHE A 265 -17.50 -22.61 -16.71
N THR A 266 -18.13 -23.71 -16.28
CA THR A 266 -19.60 -23.81 -16.26
C THR A 266 -20.22 -22.76 -15.35
N GLN A 267 -19.67 -22.56 -14.14
CA GLN A 267 -20.12 -21.52 -13.22
C GLN A 267 -19.92 -20.12 -13.79
N LEU A 268 -18.78 -19.87 -14.44
CA LEU A 268 -18.53 -18.59 -15.11
C LEU A 268 -19.56 -18.33 -16.21
N LEU A 269 -19.80 -19.32 -17.08
CA LEU A 269 -20.73 -19.17 -18.19
C LEU A 269 -22.19 -19.01 -17.71
N SER A 270 -22.59 -19.74 -16.67
CA SER A 270 -23.94 -19.60 -16.10
C SER A 270 -24.09 -18.37 -15.19
N GLY A 271 -23.04 -17.58 -14.96
CA GLY A 271 -23.06 -16.42 -14.06
C GLY A 271 -23.24 -16.78 -12.58
N ASN A 272 -22.90 -18.01 -12.19
CA ASN A 272 -23.11 -18.53 -10.84
C ASN A 272 -21.82 -18.45 -10.01
N ALA A 273 -21.42 -17.24 -9.65
CA ALA A 273 -20.32 -17.01 -8.72
C ALA A 273 -20.75 -17.42 -7.30
N THR A 274 -19.86 -18.09 -6.56
CA THR A 274 -20.15 -18.49 -5.17
C THR A 274 -19.90 -17.39 -4.14
N GLU A 275 -19.28 -16.30 -4.58
CA GLU A 275 -19.06 -15.08 -3.82
C GLU A 275 -18.96 -13.92 -4.81
N ALA A 276 -19.58 -12.80 -4.44
CA ALA A 276 -19.32 -11.53 -5.05
C ALA A 276 -19.34 -10.44 -3.98
N ASP A 277 -18.35 -9.56 -4.03
CA ASP A 277 -18.16 -8.47 -3.10
C ASP A 277 -18.12 -7.14 -3.83
N THR A 278 -18.50 -6.09 -3.10
CA THR A 278 -18.34 -4.72 -3.55
C THR A 278 -18.28 -3.82 -2.32
N GLN A 279 -17.39 -2.84 -2.37
CA GLN A 279 -17.23 -1.82 -1.36
C GLN A 279 -17.68 -0.47 -1.91
N TYR A 280 -18.12 0.41 -1.02
CA TYR A 280 -18.49 1.78 -1.36
C TYR A 280 -18.18 2.71 -0.19
N GLY A 281 -18.12 4.00 -0.49
CA GLY A 281 -17.86 5.03 0.50
C GLY A 281 -16.61 5.84 0.18
N ILE A 282 -16.17 6.63 1.16
CA ILE A 282 -15.05 7.56 1.00
C ILE A 282 -13.74 6.83 1.30
N THR A 283 -12.98 6.53 0.26
CA THR A 283 -11.72 5.77 0.32
C THR A 283 -10.51 6.66 0.58
N PHE A 284 -10.59 7.94 0.18
CA PHE A 284 -9.54 8.91 0.43
C PHE A 284 -9.50 9.33 1.91
N LYS A 285 -8.37 9.10 2.58
CA LYS A 285 -8.13 9.40 3.99
C LYS A 285 -6.81 10.15 4.17
N GLU A 286 -6.80 11.18 5.01
CA GLU A 286 -5.65 12.05 5.25
C GLU A 286 -5.18 12.00 6.71
N PHE A 287 -4.22 11.13 7.01
CA PHE A 287 -3.72 10.89 8.37
C PHE A 287 -2.61 11.84 8.80
N ARG A 288 -2.66 12.30 10.04
CA ARG A 288 -1.69 13.22 10.65
C ARG A 288 -1.28 12.69 12.03
N PHE A 289 0.02 12.50 12.24
CA PHE A 289 0.58 12.06 13.52
C PHE A 289 1.98 12.62 13.75
N LYS A 290 2.45 12.50 14.99
CA LYS A 290 3.73 13.03 15.44
C LYS A 290 4.45 12.00 16.30
N ASP A 291 5.77 12.01 16.25
CA ASP A 291 6.63 11.22 17.12
C ASP A 291 7.59 12.12 17.87
N LEU A 292 7.85 11.76 19.12
CA LEU A 292 8.91 12.34 19.93
C LEU A 292 9.82 11.23 20.41
N GLY A 293 11.13 11.43 20.27
CA GLY A 293 12.14 10.53 20.82
C GLY A 293 13.16 11.33 21.62
N PHE A 294 13.53 10.86 22.80
CA PHE A 294 14.59 11.44 23.62
C PHE A 294 15.56 10.36 24.03
N TYR A 295 16.86 10.66 24.07
CA TYR A 295 17.84 9.70 24.53
C TYR A 295 18.96 10.33 25.34
N PHE A 296 19.55 9.50 26.18
CA PHE A 296 20.80 9.76 26.90
C PHE A 296 21.66 8.50 26.85
N THR A 297 22.95 8.65 26.58
CA THR A 297 23.94 7.57 26.65
C THR A 297 25.24 8.07 27.26
N ASP A 298 25.97 7.19 27.94
CA ASP A 298 27.30 7.42 28.46
C ASP A 298 28.22 6.25 28.08
N ASP A 299 29.32 6.55 27.39
CA ASP A 299 30.46 5.63 27.30
C ASP A 299 31.44 5.94 28.43
N TRP A 300 31.39 5.12 29.46
CA TRP A 300 32.19 5.30 30.67
C TRP A 300 33.38 4.33 30.73
N LYS A 301 34.58 4.88 30.66
CA LYS A 301 35.83 4.15 30.93
C LYS A 301 36.05 4.05 32.44
N VAL A 302 35.50 3.02 33.05
CA VAL A 302 35.64 2.77 34.49
C VAL A 302 37.11 2.65 34.89
N ASN A 303 37.91 1.92 34.09
CA ASN A 303 39.37 1.80 34.21
C ASN A 303 39.98 1.28 32.88
N ASP A 304 41.28 1.03 32.85
CA ASP A 304 42.02 0.56 31.66
C ASP A 304 41.56 -0.81 31.12
N ARG A 305 40.71 -1.52 31.86
CA ARG A 305 40.17 -2.83 31.48
C ARG A 305 38.67 -2.83 31.24
N LEU A 306 37.90 -1.96 31.88
CA LEU A 306 36.44 -1.98 31.83
C LEU A 306 35.90 -0.68 31.24
N THR A 307 35.13 -0.81 30.17
CA THR A 307 34.27 0.24 29.63
C THR A 307 32.81 -0.20 29.71
N LEU A 308 31.94 0.68 30.18
CA LEU A 308 30.49 0.51 30.19
C LEU A 308 29.86 1.44 29.15
N ASN A 309 28.85 0.95 28.44
CA ASN A 309 27.97 1.74 27.60
C ASN A 309 26.59 1.71 28.24
N LEU A 310 26.17 2.84 28.80
CA LEU A 310 24.89 2.96 29.49
C LEU A 310 23.99 3.86 28.65
N GLY A 311 22.72 3.51 28.52
CA GLY A 311 21.80 4.34 27.76
C GLY A 311 20.34 4.12 28.09
N VAL A 312 19.54 5.13 27.81
CA VAL A 312 18.09 5.07 27.83
C VAL A 312 17.54 5.91 26.68
N ARG A 313 16.50 5.39 26.04
CA ARG A 313 15.71 6.11 25.06
C ARG A 313 14.24 6.07 25.47
N TYR A 314 13.53 7.17 25.29
CA TYR A 314 12.11 7.27 25.51
C TYR A 314 11.43 7.66 24.20
N GLU A 315 10.46 6.87 23.77
CA GLU A 315 9.70 7.05 22.52
C GLU A 315 8.25 7.41 22.84
N VAL A 316 7.69 8.42 22.19
CA VAL A 316 6.28 8.77 22.28
C VAL A 316 5.71 8.80 20.87
N PHE A 317 4.96 7.75 20.52
CA PHE A 317 4.24 7.65 19.25
C PHE A 317 2.83 8.22 19.43
N MET A 318 2.60 9.48 19.03
CA MET A 318 1.26 10.07 19.17
C MET A 318 0.25 9.40 18.23
N TRP A 319 -1.03 9.52 18.58
CA TRP A 319 -2.13 9.03 17.77
C TRP A 319 -2.17 9.63 16.36
N PRO A 320 -2.50 8.82 15.34
CA PRO A 320 -2.99 9.34 14.07
C PRO A 320 -4.37 9.96 14.25
N THR A 321 -4.55 11.09 13.58
CA THR A 321 -5.83 11.78 13.40
C THR A 321 -6.13 11.85 11.91
N GLU A 322 -7.39 11.71 11.52
CA GLU A 322 -7.80 11.92 10.13
C GLU A 322 -8.32 13.35 9.96
N LYS A 323 -7.80 14.07 8.96
CA LYS A 323 -8.01 15.52 8.79
C LYS A 323 -9.48 15.92 8.64
N ASN A 324 -10.30 15.06 8.04
CA ASN A 324 -11.71 15.28 7.71
C ASN A 324 -12.67 14.44 8.58
N GLY A 325 -12.17 13.87 9.68
CA GLY A 325 -12.97 13.08 10.61
C GLY A 325 -13.56 11.79 10.02
N ARG A 326 -12.85 11.13 9.08
CA ARG A 326 -13.32 9.94 8.34
C ARG A 326 -13.02 8.60 9.03
N ILE A 327 -12.69 8.63 10.32
CA ILE A 327 -12.35 7.42 11.11
C ILE A 327 -13.23 7.39 12.34
N GLY A 328 -14.24 6.52 12.31
CA GLY A 328 -14.98 6.12 13.50
C GLY A 328 -14.25 5.03 14.26
N ASN A 329 -14.77 4.69 15.43
CA ASN A 329 -14.36 3.49 16.17
C ASN A 329 -15.55 2.98 16.99
N PHE A 330 -15.34 1.88 17.69
CA PHE A 330 -16.27 1.33 18.66
C PHE A 330 -15.68 1.42 20.07
N ASP A 331 -16.32 2.15 20.98
CA ASP A 331 -15.98 2.14 22.39
C ASP A 331 -16.52 0.87 23.06
N LEU A 332 -15.62 -0.10 23.30
CA LEU A 332 -15.97 -1.34 24.01
C LEU A 332 -16.15 -1.17 25.52
N ALA A 333 -15.71 -0.06 26.12
CA ALA A 333 -15.70 0.08 27.58
C ALA A 333 -17.10 -0.07 28.22
N PRO A 334 -18.17 0.54 27.67
CA PRO A 334 -19.54 0.34 28.18
C PRO A 334 -20.05 -1.10 28.04
N PHE A 335 -19.50 -1.88 27.10
CA PHE A 335 -19.95 -3.23 26.75
C PHE A 335 -19.22 -4.34 27.51
N GLN A 336 -18.18 -4.03 28.31
CA GLN A 336 -17.39 -5.07 29.00
C GLN A 336 -18.23 -6.04 29.85
N SER A 337 -19.28 -5.54 30.51
CA SER A 337 -20.18 -6.35 31.34
C SER A 337 -21.04 -7.32 30.52
N CYS A 338 -21.30 -7.02 29.24
CA CYS A 338 -22.00 -7.92 28.33
C CYS A 338 -21.22 -9.23 28.09
N PHE A 339 -19.89 -9.17 28.13
CA PHE A 339 -19.02 -10.34 27.92
C PHE A 339 -18.77 -11.15 29.19
N THR A 340 -19.15 -10.64 30.36
CA THR A 340 -18.94 -11.30 31.67
C THR A 340 -20.23 -11.74 32.35
N GLY A 341 -21.36 -11.70 31.63
CA GLY A 341 -22.67 -12.17 32.11
C GLY A 341 -23.40 -11.21 33.06
N GLY A 342 -22.93 -9.97 33.19
CA GLY A 342 -23.51 -8.94 34.06
C GLY A 342 -24.07 -7.71 33.33
N GLY A 343 -24.11 -7.73 32.00
CA GLY A 343 -24.51 -6.59 31.16
C GLY A 343 -26.01 -6.39 31.06
N ASN A 344 -26.43 -5.14 30.83
CA ASN A 344 -27.82 -4.82 30.52
C ASN A 344 -28.16 -5.32 29.11
N LEU A 345 -29.11 -6.25 28.98
CA LEU A 345 -29.54 -6.82 27.69
C LEU A 345 -29.90 -5.74 26.65
N ALA A 346 -30.50 -4.62 27.06
CA ALA A 346 -30.84 -3.53 26.14
C ALA A 346 -29.60 -2.86 25.50
N LEU A 347 -28.46 -2.84 26.21
CA LEU A 347 -27.18 -2.38 25.67
C LEU A 347 -26.49 -3.50 24.88
N CYS A 348 -26.47 -4.72 25.43
CA CYS A 348 -25.81 -5.87 24.80
C CYS A 348 -26.45 -6.29 23.47
N ASP A 349 -27.77 -6.10 23.32
CA ASP A 349 -28.53 -6.43 22.10
C ASP A 349 -28.57 -5.26 21.09
N ASN A 350 -28.11 -4.06 21.48
CA ASN A 350 -28.07 -2.89 20.61
C ASN A 350 -26.73 -2.13 20.75
N PRO A 351 -25.71 -2.49 19.95
CA PRO A 351 -24.39 -1.91 20.06
C PRO A 351 -24.27 -0.51 19.42
N ILE A 352 -25.36 0.08 18.90
CA ILE A 352 -25.28 1.36 18.17
C ILE A 352 -24.64 2.48 19.00
N SER A 353 -24.91 2.51 20.30
CA SER A 353 -24.33 3.50 21.22
C SER A 353 -22.82 3.33 21.46
N GLY A 354 -22.23 2.23 21.03
CA GLY A 354 -20.78 2.01 21.09
C GLY A 354 -20.02 2.65 19.94
N PHE A 355 -20.67 2.95 18.81
CA PHE A 355 -20.01 3.65 17.73
C PHE A 355 -19.73 5.10 18.14
N ILE A 356 -18.50 5.53 17.88
CA ILE A 356 -18.03 6.89 18.09
C ILE A 356 -17.46 7.44 16.80
N VAL A 357 -17.69 8.73 16.57
CA VAL A 357 -17.13 9.48 15.44
C VAL A 357 -16.36 10.69 15.95
N PRO A 358 -15.38 11.21 15.19
CA PRO A 358 -14.64 12.39 15.61
C PRO A 358 -15.50 13.65 15.47
N ASN A 359 -15.23 14.65 16.32
CA ASN A 359 -15.97 15.91 16.35
C ASN A 359 -15.83 16.77 15.08
N ASN A 360 -14.89 16.45 14.20
CA ASN A 360 -14.70 17.08 12.89
C ASN A 360 -15.23 16.22 11.73
N VAL A 361 -16.03 15.17 11.99
CA VAL A 361 -16.68 14.35 10.96
C VAL A 361 -17.44 15.24 9.97
N GLN A 362 -17.28 14.95 8.68
CA GLN A 362 -17.95 15.68 7.60
C GLN A 362 -19.19 14.91 7.13
N ASN A 363 -20.20 15.65 6.68
CA ASN A 363 -21.34 15.04 6.00
C ASN A 363 -20.87 14.36 4.70
N THR A 364 -21.44 13.19 4.46
CA THR A 364 -21.20 12.37 3.27
C THR A 364 -22.05 12.80 2.09
N GLY A 365 -23.13 13.55 2.33
CA GLY A 365 -24.13 13.91 1.31
C GLY A 365 -25.23 12.86 1.14
N LEU A 366 -25.17 11.76 1.91
CA LEU A 366 -26.16 10.70 1.92
C LEU A 366 -27.03 10.85 3.17
N ALA A 367 -28.29 11.26 3.00
CA ALA A 367 -29.17 11.62 4.11
C ALA A 367 -29.30 10.54 5.19
N VAL A 368 -29.31 9.26 4.81
CA VAL A 368 -29.37 8.13 5.76
C VAL A 368 -28.09 8.02 6.60
N VAL A 369 -26.92 8.17 5.96
CA VAL A 369 -25.62 8.10 6.62
C VAL A 369 -25.41 9.34 7.50
N ASP A 370 -25.73 10.52 6.98
CA ASP A 370 -25.61 11.77 7.71
C ASP A 370 -26.57 11.81 8.92
N GLY A 371 -27.75 11.21 8.78
CA GLY A 371 -28.68 11.00 9.90
C GLY A 371 -28.10 10.08 10.98
N ALA A 372 -27.43 8.99 10.59
CA ALA A 372 -26.76 8.09 11.53
C ALA A 372 -25.57 8.78 12.23
N ILE A 373 -24.74 9.53 11.50
CA ILE A 373 -23.66 10.34 12.06
C ILE A 373 -24.22 11.34 13.08
N GLY A 374 -25.34 12.00 12.78
CA GLY A 374 -25.96 13.00 13.65
C GLY A 374 -26.47 12.48 15.00
N VAL A 375 -26.71 11.18 15.13
CA VAL A 375 -27.10 10.54 16.41
C VAL A 375 -25.97 9.75 17.07
N THR A 376 -24.81 9.63 16.39
CA THR A 376 -23.63 8.91 16.91
C THR A 376 -22.86 9.80 17.88
N GLN A 377 -22.29 9.21 18.93
CA GLN A 377 -21.49 9.98 19.89
C GLN A 377 -20.24 10.56 19.23
N THR A 378 -20.04 11.87 19.41
CA THR A 378 -18.83 12.56 18.94
C THR A 378 -17.74 12.57 20.02
N VAL A 379 -16.50 12.30 19.64
CA VAL A 379 -15.31 12.38 20.50
C VAL A 379 -14.25 13.30 19.92
N ASN A 380 -13.22 13.64 20.70
CA ASN A 380 -12.05 14.32 20.14
C ASN A 380 -11.39 13.43 19.07
N ASN A 381 -10.96 14.00 17.96
CA ASN A 381 -10.34 13.26 16.86
C ASN A 381 -9.10 12.43 17.29
N GLU A 382 -8.37 12.88 18.32
CA GLU A 382 -7.25 12.13 18.93
C GLU A 382 -7.71 10.91 19.76
N HIS A 383 -9.00 10.81 20.09
CA HIS A 383 -9.59 9.79 20.95
C HIS A 383 -10.54 8.84 20.21
N THR A 384 -10.61 8.93 18.87
CA THR A 384 -11.22 7.85 18.08
C THR A 384 -10.46 6.55 18.30
N LEU A 385 -9.17 6.60 18.63
CA LEU A 385 -8.36 5.46 19.05
C LEU A 385 -8.06 5.57 20.56
N ASN A 386 -8.30 4.50 21.33
CA ASN A 386 -8.15 4.51 22.79
C ASN A 386 -6.86 3.82 23.26
N GLY A 387 -6.21 4.35 24.31
CA GLY A 387 -5.01 3.77 24.95
C GLY A 387 -3.64 4.26 24.48
N GLN A 388 -3.28 5.54 24.70
CA GLN A 388 -1.95 6.05 24.35
C GLN A 388 -0.90 5.34 25.21
N ASP A 389 0.01 4.60 24.59
CA ASP A 389 1.14 4.04 25.32
C ASP A 389 2.23 5.10 25.49
N LEU A 390 2.60 5.34 26.75
CA LEU A 390 3.68 6.23 27.19
C LEU A 390 4.75 5.45 27.96
N ASN A 391 4.76 4.13 27.90
CA ASN A 391 5.68 3.28 28.65
C ASN A 391 6.87 2.79 27.81
N ASN A 392 7.14 3.43 26.67
CA ASN A 392 8.20 3.03 25.74
C ASN A 392 9.60 3.49 26.20
N PHE A 393 10.01 3.06 27.39
CA PHE A 393 11.37 3.26 27.91
C PHE A 393 12.28 2.12 27.45
N ALA A 394 13.22 2.45 26.59
CA ALA A 394 14.19 1.55 25.97
C ALA A 394 15.58 1.68 26.62
N PRO A 395 15.86 0.99 27.75
CA PRO A 395 17.19 0.94 28.35
C PRO A 395 18.15 0.15 27.46
N ARG A 396 19.43 0.52 27.55
CA ARG A 396 20.55 -0.14 26.90
C ARG A 396 21.72 -0.23 27.87
N PHE A 397 22.32 -1.40 27.92
CA PHE A 397 23.49 -1.69 28.71
C PHE A 397 24.50 -2.44 27.86
N GLY A 398 25.75 -2.02 27.88
CA GLY A 398 26.85 -2.68 27.22
C GLY A 398 28.09 -2.66 28.11
N MET A 399 28.95 -3.65 27.91
CA MET A 399 30.25 -3.72 28.56
C MET A 399 31.32 -4.19 27.58
N ALA A 400 32.52 -3.68 27.76
CA ALA A 400 33.74 -4.20 27.15
C ALA A 400 34.78 -4.41 28.26
N LEU A 401 35.21 -5.66 28.44
CA LEU A 401 36.18 -6.08 29.44
C LEU A 401 37.43 -6.62 28.76
N LYS A 402 38.56 -5.94 28.92
CA LYS A 402 39.88 -6.42 28.55
C LYS A 402 40.34 -7.47 29.56
N VAL A 403 40.33 -8.74 29.14
CA VAL A 403 40.76 -9.88 29.97
C VAL A 403 42.28 -10.05 29.91
N THR A 404 42.87 -9.87 28.72
CA THR A 404 44.33 -9.85 28.48
C THR A 404 44.67 -8.75 27.46
N ASP A 405 45.95 -8.51 27.20
CA ASP A 405 46.37 -7.54 26.18
C ASP A 405 45.93 -7.88 24.75
N LYS A 406 45.50 -9.12 24.51
CA LYS A 406 45.05 -9.60 23.19
C LYS A 406 43.58 -10.04 23.18
N MET A 407 42.88 -9.94 24.31
CA MET A 407 41.51 -10.44 24.45
C MET A 407 40.60 -9.42 25.13
N VAL A 408 39.51 -9.08 24.44
CA VAL A 408 38.42 -8.26 24.94
C VAL A 408 37.12 -9.03 24.81
N ILE A 409 36.39 -9.18 25.93
CA ILE A 409 35.03 -9.70 25.94
C ILE A 409 34.07 -8.52 25.87
N ARG A 410 33.08 -8.59 24.98
CA ARG A 410 32.00 -7.60 24.86
C ARG A 410 30.66 -8.28 25.08
N GLY A 411 29.75 -7.58 25.74
CA GLY A 411 28.38 -8.05 25.94
C GLY A 411 27.44 -6.86 26.08
N GLY A 412 26.15 -7.08 25.86
CA GLY A 412 25.16 -6.04 26.02
C GLY A 412 23.74 -6.55 25.93
N TYR A 413 22.81 -5.69 26.33
CA TYR A 413 21.38 -5.89 26.34
C TYR A 413 20.69 -4.58 25.98
N GLY A 414 19.58 -4.67 25.25
CA GLY A 414 18.78 -3.49 24.91
C GLY A 414 17.34 -3.85 24.62
N LEU A 415 16.43 -2.93 24.96
CA LEU A 415 15.03 -2.95 24.57
C LEU A 415 14.78 -1.89 23.49
N PHE A 416 13.81 -2.17 22.62
CA PHE A 416 13.44 -1.30 21.50
C PHE A 416 11.93 -1.34 21.31
N TYR A 417 11.38 -0.21 20.89
CA TYR A 417 9.96 -0.07 20.58
C TYR A 417 9.84 0.39 19.14
N ASP A 418 8.78 -0.05 18.49
CA ASP A 418 8.41 0.41 17.16
C ASP A 418 6.92 0.76 17.17
N ARG A 419 6.54 1.68 16.29
CA ARG A 419 5.13 1.94 16.07
C ARG A 419 4.52 0.74 15.33
N PRO A 420 3.36 0.22 15.76
CA PRO A 420 2.59 -0.72 14.95
C PRO A 420 2.37 -0.18 13.53
N SER A 421 2.45 -1.06 12.52
CA SER A 421 2.22 -0.68 11.13
C SER A 421 0.87 0.02 10.96
N ALA A 422 0.83 1.16 10.27
CA ALA A 422 -0.40 1.90 9.96
C ALA A 422 -1.44 1.08 9.18
N ALA A 423 -1.13 -0.15 8.74
CA ALA A 423 -2.11 -1.12 8.25
C ALA A 423 -3.27 -1.36 9.24
N PHE A 424 -3.07 -1.18 10.56
CA PHE A 424 -4.18 -1.26 11.54
C PHE A 424 -5.29 -0.22 11.30
N ILE A 425 -4.99 0.86 10.57
CA ILE A 425 -5.95 1.92 10.27
C ILE A 425 -6.92 1.50 9.14
N ASN A 426 -6.59 0.46 8.36
CA ASN A 426 -7.49 -0.12 7.37
C ASN A 426 -8.50 -1.12 7.99
N THR A 427 -8.33 -1.48 9.27
CA THR A 427 -9.15 -2.49 9.97
C THR A 427 -10.19 -1.92 10.93
N ILE A 428 -10.46 -0.60 10.89
CA ILE A 428 -11.45 0.07 11.74
C ILE A 428 -12.47 0.80 10.87
#